data_AF-A0A9D4TPP3-F1
#
_entry.id   AF-A0A9D4TPP3-F1
#
_cell.length_a   1.000
_cell.length_b   1.000
_cell.length_c   1.000
_cell.angle_alpha   90.00
_cell.angle_beta   90.00
_cell.angle_gamma   90.00
#
_symmetry.space_group_name_H-M   'P 1'
#
loop_
_entity.id
_entity.type
_entity.pdbx_description
1 polymer ?
#
loop_
_entity_poly.entity_id
_entity_poly.type
_entity_poly.pdbx_seq_one_letter_code
_entity_poly.pdbx_strand_id
1 'polypeptide(L)'
;MISKECQIHLKDALPPDHDPRQVISAFKATVNMTPEELEAWLGTNQSRKAVESAGEEADREGRHAARRIVELLRKDEELFYEADLRHMHQITQYIKCHRTALEEQPTQPIDPLEADHMRNFGFDLSKGAGAGSGTTTASAGSKAADDQAAGKPANSG
;
A
#
# COMPACT_ATOMS: atom_id res chain seq x y z
N MET A 1 12.06 0.64 13.30
CA MET A 1 11.07 1.60 12.80
C MET A 1 11.80 2.80 12.27
N ILE A 2 11.76 2.96 10.95
CA ILE A 2 12.35 4.10 10.29
C ILE A 2 11.53 5.37 10.64
N SER A 3 12.26 6.46 10.69
CA SER A 3 12.13 7.57 11.63
C SER A 3 10.87 8.43 11.42
N LYS A 4 10.41 9.09 12.50
CA LYS A 4 9.43 10.20 12.47
C LYS A 4 9.73 11.24 11.39
N GLU A 5 10.98 11.31 10.93
CA GLU A 5 11.47 12.15 9.83
C GLU A 5 10.67 11.97 8.54
N CYS A 6 10.31 10.75 8.13
CA CYS A 6 9.52 10.57 6.89
C CYS A 6 8.03 10.89 7.06
N GLN A 7 7.50 10.85 8.28
CA GLN A 7 6.10 11.22 8.57
C GLN A 7 5.81 12.71 8.33
N ILE A 8 6.85 13.54 8.31
CA ILE A 8 6.74 14.97 7.98
C ILE A 8 6.02 15.16 6.64
N HIS A 9 6.31 14.30 5.67
CA HIS A 9 5.75 14.38 4.32
C HIS A 9 4.25 14.12 4.23
N LEU A 10 3.64 13.45 5.21
CA LEU A 10 2.19 13.24 5.23
C LEU A 10 1.42 14.53 5.57
N LYS A 11 2.13 15.57 6.01
CA LYS A 11 1.57 16.88 6.36
C LYS A 11 1.97 17.97 5.36
N ASP A 12 2.75 17.62 4.33
CA ASP A 12 3.21 18.58 3.35
C ASP A 12 2.06 19.17 2.55
N ALA A 13 2.13 20.47 2.34
CA ALA A 13 1.29 21.16 1.39
C ALA A 13 1.74 20.82 -0.03
N LEU A 14 0.80 20.87 -0.97
CA LEU A 14 1.14 20.77 -2.38
C LEU A 14 1.91 22.04 -2.80
N PRO A 15 3.05 21.94 -3.51
CA PRO A 15 3.77 23.13 -3.98
C PRO A 15 2.87 24.03 -4.83
N PRO A 16 2.92 25.36 -4.68
CA PRO A 16 1.98 26.27 -5.34
C PRO A 16 2.04 26.22 -6.89
N ASP A 17 3.22 25.96 -7.46
CA ASP A 17 3.45 25.89 -8.91
C ASP A 17 3.52 24.44 -9.43
N HIS A 18 2.85 23.50 -8.76
CA HIS A 18 2.84 22.10 -9.19
C HIS A 18 2.15 21.92 -10.55
N ASP A 19 2.70 21.03 -11.38
CA ASP A 19 1.99 20.51 -12.56
C ASP A 19 1.17 19.28 -12.14
N PRO A 20 -0.17 19.32 -12.22
CA PRO A 20 -1.02 18.19 -11.86
C PRO A 20 -0.62 16.88 -12.54
N ARG A 21 -0.21 16.94 -13.82
CA ARG A 21 0.17 15.74 -14.58
C ARG A 21 1.44 15.10 -14.03
N GLN A 22 2.39 15.90 -13.57
CA GLN A 22 3.61 15.41 -12.95
C GLN A 22 3.33 14.76 -11.60
N VAL A 23 2.42 15.34 -10.81
CA VAL A 23 1.99 14.77 -9.52
C VAL A 23 1.32 13.41 -9.73
N ILE A 24 0.36 13.34 -10.66
CA ILE A 24 -0.33 12.09 -11.01
C ILE A 24 0.65 11.03 -11.52
N SER A 25 1.52 11.41 -12.48
CA SER A 25 2.50 10.49 -13.04
C SER A 25 3.49 9.99 -12.00
N ALA A 26 3.98 10.85 -11.10
CA ALA A 26 4.90 10.47 -10.03
C ALA A 26 4.23 9.51 -9.05
N PHE A 27 2.97 9.77 -8.69
CA PHE A 27 2.19 8.89 -7.83
C PHE A 27 1.99 7.50 -8.44
N LYS A 28 1.51 7.43 -9.69
CA LYS A 28 1.31 6.15 -10.40
C LYS A 28 2.60 5.36 -10.63
N ALA A 29 3.74 6.06 -10.78
CA ALA A 29 5.04 5.41 -10.88
C ALA A 29 5.58 4.92 -9.53
N THR A 30 5.09 5.49 -8.42
CA THR A 30 5.57 5.19 -7.08
C THR A 30 4.76 4.07 -6.43
N VAL A 31 3.44 4.13 -6.47
CA VAL A 31 2.54 3.08 -5.96
C VAL A 31 2.65 1.83 -6.85
N ASN A 32 2.93 0.67 -6.26
CA ASN A 32 3.17 -0.58 -7.01
C ASN A 32 2.17 -1.70 -6.67
N MET A 33 1.16 -1.40 -5.85
CA MET A 33 0.04 -2.29 -5.55
C MET A 33 -1.21 -1.83 -6.32
N THR A 34 -1.95 -2.78 -6.88
CA THR A 34 -3.23 -2.48 -7.54
C THR A 34 -4.33 -2.21 -6.50
N PRO A 35 -5.47 -1.61 -6.91
CA PRO A 35 -6.62 -1.44 -6.02
C PRO A 35 -7.06 -2.75 -5.37
N GLU A 36 -7.12 -3.84 -6.14
CA GLU A 36 -7.57 -5.16 -5.68
C GLU A 36 -6.59 -5.76 -4.67
N GLU A 37 -5.29 -5.57 -4.89
CA GLU A 37 -4.26 -6.02 -3.95
C GLU A 37 -4.32 -5.26 -2.64
N LEU A 38 -4.55 -3.94 -2.70
CA LEU A 38 -4.72 -3.11 -1.50
C LEU A 38 -5.98 -3.48 -0.72
N GLU A 39 -7.09 -3.73 -1.40
CA GLU A 39 -8.34 -4.17 -0.76
C GLU A 39 -8.17 -5.53 -0.07
N ALA A 40 -7.55 -6.50 -0.75
CA ALA A 40 -7.23 -7.80 -0.18
C ALA A 40 -6.30 -7.65 1.03
N TRP A 41 -5.25 -6.84 0.90
CA TRP A 41 -4.31 -6.54 1.98
C TRP A 41 -5.00 -5.93 3.21
N LEU A 42 -5.88 -4.95 3.01
CA LEU A 42 -6.60 -4.26 4.07
C LEU A 42 -7.56 -5.15 4.86
N GLY A 43 -7.95 -6.30 4.29
CA GLY A 43 -8.74 -7.34 4.96
C GLY A 43 -7.92 -8.22 5.93
N THR A 44 -6.59 -8.12 5.93
CA THR A 44 -5.73 -9.00 6.72
C THR A 44 -5.53 -8.52 8.15
N ASN A 45 -5.18 -9.45 9.04
CA ASN A 45 -4.68 -9.13 10.39
C ASN A 45 -3.32 -8.41 10.35
N GLN A 46 -2.51 -8.68 9.33
CA GLN A 46 -1.17 -8.09 9.17
C GLN A 46 -1.28 -6.59 8.88
N SER A 47 -2.18 -6.18 7.97
CA SER A 47 -2.46 -4.77 7.71
C SER A 47 -2.86 -3.99 8.97
N ARG A 48 -3.59 -4.63 9.91
CA ARG A 48 -3.94 -4.04 11.21
C ARG A 48 -2.73 -3.94 12.15
N LYS A 49 -1.96 -5.03 12.29
CA LYS A 49 -0.79 -5.05 13.18
C LYS A 49 0.32 -4.08 12.75
N ALA A 50 0.48 -3.87 11.45
CA ALA A 50 1.40 -2.91 10.85
C ALA A 50 1.18 -1.45 11.29
N VAL A 51 0.03 -1.20 11.91
CA VAL A 51 -0.44 0.08 12.42
C VAL A 51 -0.95 -0.08 13.86
N GLU A 52 -0.36 -0.94 14.68
CA GLU A 52 -0.63 -0.98 16.12
C GLU A 52 0.59 -0.52 16.94
N SER A 53 1.76 -0.55 16.33
CA SER A 53 3.05 -0.22 16.95
C SER A 53 3.61 1.14 16.51
N ALA A 54 3.02 1.78 15.50
CA ALA A 54 3.50 3.04 14.95
C ALA A 54 2.97 4.27 15.73
N GLY A 55 2.03 4.05 16.65
CA GLY A 55 1.43 5.06 17.52
C GLY A 55 0.12 5.61 16.92
N GLU A 56 -0.80 6.08 17.77
CA GLU A 56 -2.20 6.36 17.38
C GLU A 56 -2.39 7.22 16.12
N GLU A 57 -1.49 8.16 15.86
CA GLU A 57 -1.56 9.05 14.69
C GLU A 57 -1.15 8.32 13.39
N ALA A 58 -0.04 7.58 13.43
CA ALA A 58 0.46 6.80 12.29
C ALA A 58 -0.43 5.57 12.03
N ASP A 59 -1.04 5.07 13.10
CA ASP A 59 -1.87 3.87 13.08
C ASP A 59 -3.18 4.07 12.28
N ARG A 60 -3.74 5.28 12.37
CA ARG A 60 -4.96 5.66 11.63
C ARG A 60 -4.64 6.12 10.22
N GLU A 61 -3.49 6.76 10.00
CA GLU A 61 -3.11 7.34 8.72
C GLU A 61 -2.79 6.28 7.67
N GLY A 62 -2.05 5.22 8.00
CA GLY A 62 -1.66 4.20 7.01
C GLY A 62 -2.85 3.49 6.37
N ARG A 63 -3.78 2.94 7.17
CA ARG A 63 -4.94 2.24 6.59
C ARG A 63 -5.94 3.19 5.94
N HIS A 64 -6.05 4.42 6.42
CA HIS A 64 -6.84 5.46 5.76
C HIS A 64 -6.23 5.84 4.40
N ALA A 65 -4.91 6.03 4.35
CA ALA A 65 -4.15 6.26 3.13
C ALA A 65 -4.35 5.12 2.12
N ALA A 66 -4.23 3.86 2.54
CA ALA A 66 -4.50 2.72 1.65
C ALA A 66 -5.89 2.78 0.99
N ARG A 67 -6.94 3.06 1.78
CA ARG A 67 -8.31 3.20 1.25
C ARG A 67 -8.42 4.36 0.27
N ARG A 68 -7.76 5.47 0.61
CA ARG A 68 -7.74 6.64 -0.25
C ARG A 68 -6.97 6.39 -1.56
N ILE A 69 -5.87 5.65 -1.51
CA ILE A 69 -5.12 5.21 -2.69
C ILE A 69 -6.02 4.34 -3.59
N VAL A 70 -6.78 3.40 -3.03
CA VAL A 70 -7.76 2.60 -3.79
C VAL A 70 -8.76 3.50 -4.53
N GLU A 71 -9.32 4.50 -3.85
CA GLU A 71 -10.24 5.46 -4.48
C GLU A 71 -9.55 6.24 -5.61
N LEU A 72 -8.34 6.75 -5.38
CA LEU A 72 -7.59 7.54 -6.34
C LEU A 72 -7.18 6.73 -7.57
N LEU A 73 -6.78 5.48 -7.39
CA LEU A 73 -6.41 4.59 -8.50
C LEU A 73 -7.61 4.20 -9.37
N ARG A 74 -8.83 4.22 -8.82
CA ARG A 74 -10.09 3.95 -9.55
C ARG A 74 -10.75 5.18 -10.15
N LYS A 75 -10.37 6.38 -9.68
CA LYS A 75 -10.93 7.64 -10.14
C LYS A 75 -10.37 8.01 -11.51
N ASP A 76 -11.20 8.63 -12.33
CA ASP A 76 -10.77 9.21 -13.61
C ASP A 76 -9.79 10.37 -13.36
N GLU A 77 -8.75 10.46 -14.19
CA GLU A 77 -7.72 11.50 -14.09
C GLU A 77 -8.30 12.91 -14.28
N GLU A 78 -9.35 13.04 -15.09
CA GLU A 78 -10.00 14.32 -15.35
C GLU A 78 -10.82 14.84 -14.17
N LEU A 79 -11.11 13.97 -13.18
CA LEU A 79 -11.93 14.29 -12.03
C LEU A 79 -11.12 14.62 -10.77
N PHE A 80 -9.78 14.65 -10.84
CA PHE A 80 -8.95 14.97 -9.69
C PHE A 80 -9.08 16.44 -9.27
N TYR A 81 -9.26 16.65 -7.97
CA TYR A 81 -9.25 17.95 -7.31
C TYR A 81 -7.93 18.17 -6.58
N GLU A 82 -7.66 19.40 -6.15
CA GLU A 82 -6.42 19.77 -5.46
C GLU A 82 -6.15 18.93 -4.19
N ALA A 83 -7.20 18.49 -3.49
CA ALA A 83 -7.07 17.56 -2.36
C ALA A 83 -6.58 16.16 -2.78
N ASP A 84 -6.96 15.68 -3.96
CA ASP A 84 -6.44 14.43 -4.52
C ASP A 84 -4.95 14.57 -4.85
N LEU A 85 -4.57 15.66 -5.54
CA LEU A 85 -3.20 15.94 -5.92
C LEU A 85 -2.29 16.09 -4.68
N ARG A 86 -2.77 16.77 -3.64
CA ARG A 86 -2.04 16.87 -2.38
C ARG A 86 -1.79 15.49 -1.76
N HIS A 87 -2.82 14.64 -1.69
CA HIS A 87 -2.65 13.30 -1.13
C HIS A 87 -1.67 12.46 -1.97
N MET A 88 -1.79 12.50 -3.30
CA MET A 88 -0.83 11.84 -4.21
C MET A 88 0.61 12.29 -3.96
N HIS A 89 0.83 13.60 -3.78
CA HIS A 89 2.13 14.16 -3.47
C HIS A 89 2.67 13.62 -2.14
N GLN A 90 1.87 13.68 -1.08
CA GLN A 90 2.23 13.20 0.26
C GLN A 90 2.65 11.72 0.25
N ILE A 91 1.86 10.85 -0.37
CA ILE A 91 2.16 9.42 -0.51
C ILE A 91 3.45 9.21 -1.29
N THR A 92 3.64 9.95 -2.39
CA THR A 92 4.84 9.85 -3.22
C THR A 92 6.10 10.20 -2.42
N GLN A 93 6.09 11.31 -1.67
CA GLN A 93 7.24 11.72 -0.87
C GLN A 93 7.50 10.77 0.30
N TYR A 94 6.42 10.33 0.96
CA TYR A 94 6.51 9.36 2.06
C TYR A 94 7.19 8.06 1.63
N ILE A 95 6.77 7.47 0.50
CA ILE A 95 7.36 6.24 -0.03
C ILE A 95 8.82 6.48 -0.43
N LYS A 96 9.12 7.59 -1.12
CA LYS A 96 10.50 7.92 -1.53
C LYS A 96 11.43 8.06 -0.32
N CYS A 97 11.01 8.77 0.72
CA CYS A 97 11.78 8.93 1.94
C CYS A 97 12.10 7.57 2.59
N HIS A 98 11.11 6.68 2.71
CA HIS A 98 11.32 5.33 3.26
C HIS A 98 12.29 4.50 2.42
N ARG A 99 12.13 4.54 1.08
CA ARG A 99 13.02 3.83 0.17
C ARG A 99 14.46 4.31 0.30
N THR A 100 14.68 5.63 0.31
CA THR A 100 16.01 6.21 0.51
C THR A 100 16.60 5.81 1.86
N ALA A 101 15.82 5.87 2.94
CA ALA A 101 16.29 5.46 4.27
C ALA A 101 16.69 3.97 4.35
N LEU A 102 16.01 3.10 3.59
CA LEU A 102 16.37 1.68 3.47
C LEU A 102 17.63 1.48 2.62
N GLU A 103 17.78 2.23 1.53
CA GLU A 103 18.96 2.19 0.66
C GLU A 103 20.23 2.67 1.37
N GLU A 104 20.11 3.60 2.32
CA GLU A 104 21.22 4.08 3.17
C GLU A 104 21.66 3.06 4.24
N GLN A 105 20.85 2.04 4.52
CA GLN A 105 21.13 0.99 5.51
C GLN A 105 21.08 -0.42 4.89
N PRO A 106 21.85 -0.69 3.81
CA PRO A 106 21.66 -1.88 2.97
C PRO A 106 22.06 -3.20 3.66
N THR A 107 22.79 -3.13 4.78
CA THR A 107 23.22 -4.30 5.55
C THR A 107 22.22 -4.72 6.63
N GLN A 108 21.20 -3.89 6.90
CA GLN A 108 20.18 -4.23 7.88
C GLN A 108 19.05 -5.01 7.20
N PRO A 109 18.60 -6.12 7.79
CA PRO A 109 17.41 -6.80 7.30
C PRO A 109 16.20 -5.88 7.47
N ILE A 110 15.35 -5.83 6.44
CA ILE A 110 14.08 -5.10 6.50
C ILE A 110 13.19 -5.76 7.56
N ASP A 111 12.72 -4.97 8.52
CA ASP A 111 11.76 -5.42 9.52
C ASP A 111 10.44 -5.83 8.81
N PRO A 112 9.89 -7.03 9.04
CA PRO A 112 8.61 -7.43 8.46
C PRO A 112 7.48 -6.44 8.74
N LEU A 113 7.50 -5.80 9.91
CA LEU A 113 6.50 -4.81 10.29
C LEU A 113 6.61 -3.53 9.44
N GLU A 114 7.83 -3.15 9.08
CA GLU A 114 8.12 -2.03 8.17
C GLU A 114 7.60 -2.35 6.76
N ALA A 115 7.86 -3.56 6.27
CA ALA A 115 7.36 -4.00 4.98
C ALA A 115 5.81 -4.03 4.92
N ASP A 116 5.18 -4.51 5.98
CA ASP A 116 3.71 -4.51 6.08
C ASP A 116 3.15 -3.09 6.24
N HIS A 117 3.88 -2.18 6.89
CA HIS A 117 3.51 -0.77 6.99
C HIS A 117 3.55 -0.09 5.62
N MET A 118 4.61 -0.31 4.83
CA MET A 118 4.72 0.22 3.46
C MET A 118 3.57 -0.22 2.55
N ARG A 119 3.04 -1.44 2.74
CA ARG A 119 1.85 -1.90 2.01
C ARG A 119 0.59 -1.11 2.33
N ASN A 120 0.46 -0.57 3.55
CA ASN A 120 -0.63 0.37 3.87
C ASN A 120 -0.48 1.71 3.12
N PHE A 121 0.65 2.00 2.48
CA PHE A 121 0.83 3.15 1.60
C PHE A 121 0.86 2.77 0.11
N GLY A 122 0.44 1.55 -0.25
CA GLY A 122 0.41 1.12 -1.65
C GLY A 122 1.76 0.69 -2.21
N PHE A 123 2.76 0.45 -1.36
CA PHE A 123 4.08 0.01 -1.77
C PHE A 123 4.47 -1.33 -1.14
N ASP A 124 4.61 -2.36 -1.95
CA ASP A 124 5.12 -3.66 -1.53
C ASP A 124 6.62 -3.74 -1.86
N LEU A 125 7.47 -3.81 -0.82
CA LEU A 125 8.93 -3.95 -0.96
C LEU A 125 9.35 -5.27 -1.61
N SER A 126 8.49 -6.29 -1.61
CA SER A 126 8.75 -7.56 -2.30
C SER A 126 8.57 -7.47 -3.82
N LYS A 127 7.88 -6.42 -4.29
CA LYS A 127 7.75 -6.13 -5.72
C LYS A 127 8.90 -5.21 -6.13
N GLY A 128 9.70 -5.66 -7.11
CA GLY A 128 10.76 -4.83 -7.68
C GLY A 128 10.25 -3.46 -8.12
N ALA A 129 11.12 -2.44 -8.08
CA ALA A 129 10.80 -1.09 -8.51
C ALA A 129 10.53 -1.04 -10.03
N GLY A 130 9.29 -1.27 -10.44
CA GLY A 130 8.85 -1.19 -11.83
C GLY A 130 7.99 -2.36 -12.28
N ALA A 131 6.70 -2.34 -11.93
CA ALA A 131 5.68 -3.20 -12.56
C ALA A 131 4.34 -2.46 -12.78
N GLY A 132 4.38 -1.13 -12.88
CA GLY A 132 3.21 -0.29 -13.18
C GLY A 132 3.08 0.01 -14.67
N SER A 133 2.98 -1.00 -15.53
CA SER A 133 2.43 -0.87 -16.89
C SER A 133 2.24 -2.28 -17.49
N GLY A 134 1.00 -2.68 -17.76
CA GLY A 134 0.73 -3.95 -18.44
C GLY A 134 -0.69 -4.49 -18.28
N THR A 135 -1.60 -3.94 -19.10
CA THR A 135 -2.60 -4.67 -19.90
C THR A 135 -3.31 -5.89 -19.28
N THR A 136 -4.62 -5.74 -19.13
CA THR A 136 -5.62 -6.81 -19.03
C THR A 136 -5.33 -7.97 -19.98
N THR A 137 -5.05 -9.15 -19.44
CA THR A 137 -5.32 -10.43 -20.13
C THR A 137 -5.91 -11.40 -19.12
N ALA A 138 -7.11 -11.86 -19.44
CA ALA A 138 -7.94 -12.73 -18.63
C ALA A 138 -7.21 -14.03 -18.22
N SER A 139 -7.34 -14.41 -16.95
CA SER A 139 -7.07 -15.76 -16.49
C SER A 139 -8.40 -16.43 -16.15
N ALA A 140 -8.76 -17.42 -16.98
CA ALA A 140 -9.81 -18.36 -16.71
C ALA A 140 -9.45 -19.19 -15.45
N GLY A 141 -10.42 -19.31 -14.55
CA GLY A 141 -10.25 -19.90 -13.24
C GLY A 141 -9.76 -21.35 -13.23
N SER A 142 -9.14 -21.70 -12.12
CA SER A 142 -9.11 -23.08 -11.63
C SER A 142 -9.34 -23.09 -10.13
N LYS A 143 -10.37 -23.86 -9.79
CA LYS A 143 -11.04 -24.05 -8.51
C LYS A 143 -10.12 -24.79 -7.53
N ALA A 144 -9.90 -24.21 -6.35
CA ALA A 144 -9.38 -24.94 -5.20
C ALA A 144 -10.51 -25.75 -4.57
N ALA A 145 -10.28 -27.05 -4.38
CA ALA A 145 -11.14 -27.94 -3.62
C ALA A 145 -10.67 -27.95 -2.16
N ASP A 146 -11.55 -27.54 -1.25
CA ASP A 146 -11.44 -27.79 0.18
C ASP A 146 -11.99 -29.19 0.47
N ASP A 147 -11.13 -30.08 0.98
CA ASP A 147 -11.52 -31.33 1.61
C ASP A 147 -11.04 -31.30 3.07
N GLN A 148 -11.98 -31.25 4.01
CA GLN A 148 -11.77 -31.60 5.42
C GLN A 148 -13.12 -31.70 6.14
N ALA A 149 -13.62 -32.93 6.31
CA ALA A 149 -14.56 -33.25 7.38
C ALA A 149 -14.32 -34.69 7.86
N ALA A 150 -13.57 -34.79 8.96
CA ALA A 150 -13.36 -36.03 9.69
C ALA A 150 -14.64 -36.44 10.44
N GLY A 151 -15.29 -37.53 10.01
CA GLY A 151 -16.34 -38.22 10.74
C GLY A 151 -15.79 -39.41 11.51
N LYS A 152 -15.91 -39.39 12.84
CA LYS A 152 -15.52 -40.44 13.79
C LYS A 152 -16.50 -41.64 13.73
N PRO A 153 -16.08 -42.90 13.98
CA PRO A 153 -16.87 -44.09 13.69
C PRO A 153 -17.96 -44.43 14.72
N ALA A 154 -18.91 -45.21 14.20
CA ALA A 154 -20.07 -45.81 14.84
C ALA A 154 -19.74 -46.71 16.04
N ASN A 155 -20.66 -46.76 17.01
CA ASN A 155 -20.70 -47.78 18.05
C ASN A 155 -22.00 -48.59 17.94
N SER A 156 -21.81 -49.89 17.72
CA SER A 156 -22.57 -51.10 18.04
C SER A 156 -24.01 -50.99 18.58
N GLY A 157 -24.92 -51.71 17.90
CA GLY A 157 -26.23 -52.16 18.36
C GLY A 157 -26.70 -53.30 17.46
#